data_AF-A0A497IEF0-F1
#
_entry.id   AF-A0A497IEF0-F1
#
_cell.length_a   1.000
_cell.length_b   1.000
_cell.length_c   1.000
_cell.angle_alpha   90.00
_cell.angle_beta   90.00
_cell.angle_gamma   90.00
#
_symmetry.space_group_name_H-M   'P 1'
#
loop_
_entity.id
_entity.type
_entity.pdbx_description
1 polymer ?
#
loop_
_entity_poly.entity_id
_entity_poly.type
_entity_poly.pdbx_seq_one_letter_code
_entity_poly.pdbx_strand_id
1 'polypeptide(L)'
;MRYRDLASFGKRQEFIAIAELLRRGFDVNIPLVDDQQVDCIIRKIVNGKPVYVDIQIKARSKDCKPYNAARFAAMTINPRDNYFFIFYSEQLDTYWVIPSKELVKIASQNKKGKNKGKYHINLAGYSKTKKLVYPLQKFKKYENNFKLLEEFRG
;
A
#
# COMPACT_ATOMS: atom_id res chain seq x y z
N MET A 1 -9.17 -24.94 -8.55
CA MET A 1 -7.78 -24.62 -8.12
C MET A 1 -7.40 -23.16 -8.30
N ARG A 2 -7.67 -22.51 -9.45
CA ARG A 2 -7.32 -21.09 -9.72
C ARG A 2 -7.71 -20.04 -8.65
N TYR A 3 -8.82 -20.24 -7.92
CA TYR A 3 -9.24 -19.34 -6.83
C TYR A 3 -8.38 -19.44 -5.56
N ARG A 4 -7.87 -20.65 -5.22
CA ARG A 4 -6.99 -20.87 -4.06
C ARG A 4 -5.62 -20.19 -4.28
N ASP A 5 -5.12 -20.20 -5.51
CA ASP A 5 -3.79 -19.67 -5.83
C ASP A 5 -3.74 -18.13 -5.80
N LEU A 6 -4.80 -17.47 -6.28
CA LEU A 6 -4.88 -16.00 -6.32
C LEU A 6 -5.17 -15.40 -4.94
N ALA A 7 -6.13 -15.96 -4.19
CA ALA A 7 -6.43 -15.50 -2.83
C ALA A 7 -5.23 -15.74 -1.90
N SER A 8 -4.55 -16.89 -2.01
CA SER A 8 -3.34 -17.14 -1.24
C SER A 8 -2.18 -16.22 -1.63
N PHE A 9 -2.07 -15.82 -2.90
CA PHE A 9 -1.04 -14.88 -3.35
C PHE A 9 -1.24 -13.49 -2.74
N GLY A 10 -2.44 -12.92 -2.83
CA GLY A 10 -2.75 -11.62 -2.23
C GLY A 10 -2.42 -11.61 -0.74
N LYS A 11 -2.86 -12.66 -0.03
CA LYS A 11 -2.62 -12.75 1.41
C LYS A 11 -1.15 -12.93 1.78
N ARG A 12 -0.39 -13.73 1.03
CA ARG A 12 1.08 -13.86 1.22
C ARG A 12 1.78 -12.52 1.09
N GLN A 13 1.37 -11.71 0.13
CA GLN A 13 1.97 -10.40 -0.08
C GLN A 13 1.64 -9.41 1.03
N GLU A 14 0.41 -9.44 1.58
CA GLU A 14 0.07 -8.68 2.78
C GLU A 14 1.01 -9.05 3.95
N PHE A 15 1.26 -10.35 4.14
CA PHE A 15 2.17 -10.82 5.20
C PHE A 15 3.62 -10.35 5.04
N ILE A 16 4.10 -10.07 3.82
CA ILE A 16 5.45 -9.49 3.62
C ILE A 16 5.52 -8.08 4.22
N ALA A 17 4.53 -7.23 3.93
CA ALA A 17 4.50 -5.87 4.48
C ALA A 17 4.22 -5.89 6.00
N ILE A 18 3.40 -6.82 6.49
CA ILE A 18 3.19 -7.02 7.93
C ILE A 18 4.49 -7.45 8.61
N ALA A 19 5.24 -8.37 8.03
CA ALA A 19 6.54 -8.79 8.57
C ALA A 19 7.52 -7.62 8.62
N GLU A 20 7.52 -6.73 7.61
CA GLU A 20 8.33 -5.52 7.60
C GLU A 20 7.91 -4.52 8.69
N LEU A 21 6.60 -4.37 8.95
CA LEU A 21 6.10 -3.58 10.08
C LEU A 21 6.56 -4.16 11.43
N LEU A 22 6.43 -5.48 11.62
CA LEU A 22 6.89 -6.16 12.84
C LEU A 22 8.41 -6.02 13.03
N ARG A 23 9.19 -6.17 11.96
CA ARG A 23 10.65 -6.00 11.98
C ARG A 23 11.07 -4.59 12.40
N ARG A 24 10.24 -3.58 12.10
CA ARG A 24 10.43 -2.18 12.51
C ARG A 24 9.91 -1.88 13.93
N GLY A 25 9.31 -2.85 14.60
CA GLY A 25 8.84 -2.71 15.99
C GLY A 25 7.43 -2.13 16.15
N PHE A 26 6.61 -2.12 15.09
CA PHE A 26 5.22 -1.71 15.23
C PHE A 26 4.40 -2.81 15.95
N ASP A 27 3.48 -2.39 16.84
CA ASP A 27 2.44 -3.27 17.42
C ASP A 27 1.31 -3.43 16.40
N VAL A 28 1.31 -4.57 15.70
CA VAL A 28 0.41 -4.87 14.57
C VAL A 28 -0.67 -5.86 14.98
N ASN A 29 -1.93 -5.44 14.81
CA ASN A 29 -3.12 -6.25 15.03
C ASN A 29 -3.76 -6.59 13.68
N ILE A 30 -4.09 -7.86 13.43
CA ILE A 30 -4.69 -8.30 12.17
C ILE A 30 -6.18 -8.55 12.41
N PRO A 31 -7.10 -7.89 11.70
CA PRO A 31 -8.53 -8.16 11.83
C PRO A 31 -8.84 -9.58 11.32
N LEU A 32 -9.75 -10.27 12.02
CA LEU A 32 -10.17 -11.61 11.63
C LEU A 32 -10.96 -11.63 10.31
N VAL A 33 -11.72 -10.56 10.05
CA VAL A 33 -12.51 -10.35 8.83
C VAL A 33 -12.13 -9.00 8.23
N ASP A 34 -11.86 -8.97 6.92
CA ASP A 34 -11.58 -7.75 6.17
C ASP A 34 -12.84 -7.29 5.40
N ASP A 35 -13.74 -6.60 6.11
CA ASP A 35 -14.92 -5.95 5.54
C ASP A 35 -14.70 -4.46 5.26
N GLN A 36 -13.65 -3.87 5.83
CA GLN A 36 -13.36 -2.44 5.77
C GLN A 36 -12.14 -2.05 4.93
N GLN A 37 -11.55 -2.97 4.16
CA GLN A 37 -10.34 -2.70 3.38
C GLN A 37 -9.17 -2.34 4.31
N VAL A 38 -9.05 -3.09 5.41
CA VAL A 38 -8.02 -2.92 6.45
C VAL A 38 -7.34 -4.26 6.63
N ASP A 39 -6.09 -4.37 6.17
CA ASP A 39 -5.34 -5.62 6.25
C ASP A 39 -4.68 -5.77 7.64
N CYS A 40 -4.34 -4.66 8.29
CA CYS A 40 -3.90 -4.62 9.67
C CYS A 40 -4.09 -3.24 10.32
N ILE A 41 -3.99 -3.20 11.65
CA ILE A 41 -4.08 -2.00 12.47
C ILE A 41 -2.79 -1.88 13.27
N ILE A 42 -2.14 -0.72 13.20
CA ILE A 42 -1.03 -0.39 14.09
C ILE A 42 -1.62 0.28 15.34
N ARG A 43 -1.33 -0.30 16.50
CA ARG A 43 -1.69 0.27 17.80
C ARG A 43 -0.47 0.95 18.41
N LYS A 44 -0.65 2.12 19.00
CA LYS A 44 0.41 2.80 19.76
C LYS A 44 -0.15 3.71 20.85
N ILE A 45 0.70 4.13 21.78
CA ILE A 45 0.36 5.09 22.82
C ILE A 45 0.92 6.46 22.46
N VAL A 46 0.06 7.47 22.42
CA VAL A 46 0.42 8.87 22.21
C VAL A 46 -0.18 9.68 23.36
N ASN A 47 0.67 10.42 24.09
CA ASN A 47 0.23 11.26 25.22
C ASN A 47 -0.65 10.49 26.22
N GLY A 48 -0.27 9.25 26.53
CA GLY A 48 -1.00 8.36 27.45
C GLY A 48 -2.29 7.76 26.90
N LYS A 49 -2.65 7.99 25.63
CA LYS A 49 -3.88 7.48 25.02
C LYS A 49 -3.59 6.51 23.86
N PRO A 50 -4.42 5.48 23.65
CA PRO A 50 -4.29 4.60 22.49
C PRO A 50 -4.65 5.34 21.20
N VAL A 51 -3.81 5.17 20.19
CA VAL A 51 -4.01 5.63 18.81
C VAL A 51 -3.94 4.42 17.89
N TYR A 52 -4.87 4.35 16.96
CA TYR A 52 -5.00 3.25 15.99
C TYR A 52 -4.83 3.78 14.58
N VAL A 53 -3.94 3.16 13.81
CA VAL A 53 -3.70 3.49 12.41
C VAL A 53 -4.14 2.30 11.56
N ASP A 54 -5.15 2.51 10.74
CA ASP A 54 -5.67 1.51 9.82
C ASP A 54 -4.75 1.44 8.60
N ILE A 55 -4.36 0.24 8.21
CA ILE A 55 -3.43 0.00 7.09
C ILE A 55 -4.10 -0.86 6.03
N GLN A 56 -4.11 -0.39 4.79
CA GLN A 56 -4.30 -1.24 3.62
C GLN A 56 -2.96 -1.48 2.93
N ILE A 57 -2.65 -2.73 2.68
CA ILE A 57 -1.49 -3.20 1.94
C ILE A 57 -1.90 -3.54 0.51
N LYS A 58 -1.07 -3.14 -0.46
CA LYS A 58 -1.16 -3.64 -1.83
C LYS A 58 0.23 -3.90 -2.35
N ALA A 59 0.44 -5.10 -2.89
CA ALA A 59 1.76 -5.48 -3.39
C ALA A 59 1.77 -5.89 -4.86
N ARG A 60 2.97 -5.95 -5.43
CA ARG A 60 3.24 -6.46 -6.77
C ARG A 60 4.39 -7.46 -6.73
N SER A 61 4.13 -8.62 -7.32
CA SER A 61 5.12 -9.70 -7.45
C SER A 61 6.32 -9.30 -8.30
N LYS A 62 7.47 -9.92 -8.02
CA LYS A 62 8.63 -9.92 -8.89
C LYS A 62 8.32 -10.45 -10.30
N ASP A 63 7.32 -11.32 -10.43
CA ASP A 63 6.97 -11.98 -11.69
C ASP A 63 6.00 -11.17 -12.56
N CYS A 64 5.56 -9.98 -12.10
CA CYS A 64 4.68 -9.15 -12.90
C CYS A 64 5.42 -8.51 -14.10
N LYS A 65 4.68 -7.99 -15.08
CA LYS A 65 5.32 -7.31 -16.22
C LYS A 65 6.05 -6.05 -15.71
N PRO A 66 7.27 -5.72 -16.20
CA PRO A 66 8.07 -4.59 -15.69
C PRO A 66 7.33 -3.24 -15.68
N TYR A 67 6.49 -2.97 -16.67
CA TYR A 67 5.68 -1.75 -16.73
C TYR A 67 4.50 -1.71 -15.75
N ASN A 68 4.26 -2.80 -14.99
CA ASN A 68 3.28 -2.90 -13.92
C ASN A 68 3.92 -3.07 -12.53
N ALA A 69 5.26 -2.99 -12.44
CA ALA A 69 6.04 -3.29 -11.23
C ALA A 69 5.55 -2.59 -9.96
N ALA A 70 5.00 -1.37 -10.09
CA ALA A 70 4.34 -0.66 -9.00
C ALA A 70 3.03 0.01 -9.45
N ARG A 71 2.28 -0.66 -10.34
CA ARG A 71 0.96 -0.20 -10.81
C ARG A 71 -0.16 -0.79 -9.98
N PHE A 72 -0.81 0.01 -9.16
CA PHE A 72 -1.94 -0.37 -8.32
C PHE A 72 -3.23 0.23 -8.87
N ALA A 73 -4.28 -0.57 -9.04
CA ALA A 73 -5.49 -0.14 -9.74
C ALA A 73 -6.75 -0.73 -9.13
N ALA A 74 -7.90 -0.20 -9.56
CA ALA A 74 -9.22 -0.62 -9.11
C ALA A 74 -9.43 -0.50 -7.60
N MET A 75 -8.81 0.50 -6.99
CA MET A 75 -8.91 0.76 -5.55
C MET A 75 -10.16 1.59 -5.26
N THR A 76 -10.99 1.12 -4.33
CA THR A 76 -11.97 1.98 -3.65
C THR A 76 -11.23 2.60 -2.46
N ILE A 77 -11.40 3.89 -2.22
CA ILE A 77 -10.71 4.58 -1.12
C ILE A 77 -11.74 5.46 -0.42
N ASN A 78 -11.98 5.19 0.87
CA ASN A 78 -12.71 6.08 1.76
C ASN A 78 -11.68 6.84 2.62
N PRO A 79 -11.27 8.07 2.24
CA PRO A 79 -10.16 8.75 2.87
C PRO A 79 -10.51 9.24 4.28
N ARG A 80 -9.64 8.96 5.25
CA ARG A 80 -9.77 9.33 6.67
C ARG A 80 -8.38 9.52 7.29
N ASP A 81 -8.29 10.28 8.38
CA ASP A 81 -7.01 10.75 8.92
C ASP A 81 -6.09 9.61 9.39
N ASN A 82 -6.66 8.59 10.02
CA ASN A 82 -5.92 7.47 10.56
C ASN A 82 -5.74 6.30 9.58
N TYR A 83 -6.03 6.48 8.29
CA TYR A 83 -5.98 5.40 7.29
C TYR A 83 -4.87 5.61 6.28
N PHE A 84 -3.99 4.63 6.17
CA PHE A 84 -2.78 4.66 5.35
C PHE A 84 -2.73 3.47 4.40
N PHE A 85 -2.05 3.67 3.29
CA PHE A 85 -1.75 2.62 2.34
C PHE A 85 -0.25 2.32 2.37
N ILE A 86 0.09 1.03 2.41
CA ILE A 86 1.44 0.53 2.17
C ILE A 86 1.44 -0.18 0.82
N PHE A 87 2.11 0.43 -0.15
CA PHE A 87 2.36 -0.18 -1.44
C PHE A 87 3.71 -0.86 -1.44
N TYR A 88 3.80 -2.11 -1.88
CA TYR A 88 5.06 -2.85 -1.98
C TYR A 88 5.30 -3.34 -3.41
N SER A 89 6.54 -3.22 -3.89
CA SER A 89 6.99 -3.79 -5.16
C SER A 89 8.18 -4.71 -4.91
N GLU A 90 8.01 -6.01 -5.14
CA GLU A 90 9.12 -6.97 -5.02
C GLU A 90 10.20 -6.73 -6.09
N GLN A 91 9.85 -6.28 -7.31
CA GLN A 91 10.85 -6.00 -8.36
C GLN A 91 11.80 -4.87 -8.00
N LEU A 92 11.34 -3.93 -7.17
CA LEU A 92 12.10 -2.76 -6.74
C LEU A 92 12.58 -2.89 -5.30
N ASP A 93 12.16 -3.94 -4.59
CA ASP A 93 12.26 -4.07 -3.14
C ASP A 93 11.98 -2.74 -2.41
N THR A 94 10.83 -2.12 -2.74
CA THR A 94 10.53 -0.76 -2.30
C THR A 94 9.10 -0.67 -1.79
N TYR A 95 8.96 0.01 -0.64
CA TYR A 95 7.68 0.35 -0.05
C TYR A 95 7.33 1.82 -0.34
N TRP A 96 6.03 2.14 -0.40
CA TRP A 96 5.54 3.51 -0.30
C TRP A 96 4.44 3.58 0.74
N VAL A 97 4.63 4.42 1.75
CA VAL A 97 3.65 4.67 2.81
C VAL A 97 2.93 5.97 2.50
N ILE A 98 1.62 5.92 2.27
CA ILE A 98 0.85 7.07 1.80
C ILE A 98 -0.43 7.22 2.63
N PRO A 99 -0.66 8.38 3.28
CA PRO A 99 -1.95 8.67 3.93
C PRO A 99 -3.09 8.63 2.90
N SER A 100 -4.24 8.06 3.26
CA SER A 100 -5.37 7.91 2.34
C SER A 100 -5.90 9.24 1.79
N LYS A 101 -5.92 10.30 2.61
CA LYS A 101 -6.27 11.67 2.19
C LYS A 101 -5.30 12.25 1.16
N GLU A 102 -4.02 11.89 1.22
CA GLU A 102 -3.03 12.29 0.20
C GLU A 102 -3.14 11.43 -1.04
N LEU A 103 -3.37 10.12 -0.86
CA LEU A 103 -3.50 9.16 -1.96
C LEU A 103 -4.59 9.57 -2.95
N VAL A 104 -5.77 10.01 -2.48
CA VAL A 104 -6.86 10.45 -3.36
C VAL A 104 -6.53 11.71 -4.17
N LYS A 105 -5.56 12.53 -3.72
CA LYS A 105 -5.10 13.73 -4.43
C LYS A 105 -4.08 13.39 -5.52
N ILE A 106 -3.20 12.42 -5.25
CA ILE A 106 -2.08 12.07 -6.16
C ILE A 106 -2.39 10.90 -7.10
N ALA A 107 -3.38 10.07 -6.76
CA ALA A 107 -3.84 8.96 -7.60
C ALA A 107 -4.81 9.44 -8.68
N SER A 108 -4.86 8.71 -9.79
CA SER A 108 -5.80 8.98 -10.88
C SER A 108 -7.12 8.22 -10.64
N GLN A 109 -8.25 8.90 -10.79
CA GLN A 109 -9.58 8.29 -10.66
C GLN A 109 -10.22 8.05 -12.03
N ASN A 110 -10.81 6.87 -12.21
CA ASN A 110 -11.54 6.55 -13.43
C ASN A 110 -12.87 7.34 -13.47
N LYS A 111 -13.05 8.16 -14.50
CA LYS A 111 -14.26 8.98 -14.68
C LYS A 111 -15.41 8.26 -15.41
N LYS A 112 -15.09 7.20 -16.17
CA LYS A 112 -16.03 6.47 -17.05
C LYS A 112 -15.74 4.96 -17.03
N GLY A 113 -16.69 4.18 -17.54
CA GLY A 113 -16.58 2.72 -17.69
C GLY A 113 -16.84 1.91 -16.41
N LYS A 114 -16.69 0.59 -16.48
CA LYS A 114 -17.00 -0.35 -15.39
C LYS A 114 -16.28 -0.10 -14.05
N ASN A 115 -15.16 0.62 -14.10
CA ASN A 115 -14.35 0.95 -12.92
C ASN A 115 -14.50 2.41 -12.49
N LYS A 116 -15.57 3.10 -12.92
CA LYS A 116 -15.85 4.50 -12.54
C LYS A 116 -15.78 4.67 -11.02
N GLY A 117 -15.15 5.75 -10.57
CA GLY A 117 -14.94 6.07 -9.16
C GLY A 117 -13.72 5.38 -8.53
N LYS A 118 -13.20 4.29 -9.12
CA LYS A 118 -12.01 3.60 -8.59
C LYS A 118 -10.72 4.35 -8.94
N TYR A 119 -9.78 4.31 -8.00
CA TYR A 119 -8.47 4.91 -8.10
C TYR A 119 -7.43 3.94 -8.67
N HIS A 120 -6.41 4.52 -9.29
CA HIS A 120 -5.19 3.84 -9.66
C HIS A 120 -3.99 4.78 -9.51
N ILE A 121 -2.84 4.20 -9.21
CA ILE A 121 -1.56 4.89 -9.08
C ILE A 121 -0.47 4.01 -9.68
N ASN A 122 0.50 4.62 -10.34
CA ASN A 122 1.70 3.93 -10.79
C ASN A 122 2.89 4.62 -10.15
N LEU A 123 3.57 3.92 -9.24
CA LEU A 123 4.66 4.46 -8.42
C LEU A 123 6.03 4.28 -9.07
N ALA A 124 6.12 3.51 -10.17
CA ALA A 124 7.35 3.19 -10.87
C ALA A 124 7.25 3.45 -12.38
N GLY A 125 8.38 3.83 -12.99
CA GLY A 125 8.58 3.88 -14.42
C GLY A 125 9.28 2.61 -14.94
N TYR A 126 9.21 2.41 -16.25
CA TYR A 126 9.98 1.38 -16.95
C TYR A 126 10.64 1.97 -18.19
N SER A 127 11.96 1.92 -18.26
CA SER A 127 12.72 2.28 -19.46
C SER A 127 12.87 1.07 -20.36
N LYS A 128 12.25 1.10 -21.55
CA LYS A 128 12.40 0.03 -22.55
C LYS A 128 13.84 -0.09 -23.05
N THR A 129 14.51 1.05 -23.26
CA THR A 129 15.89 1.10 -23.75
C THR A 129 16.86 0.52 -22.73
N LYS A 130 16.75 0.92 -21.46
CA LYS A 130 17.61 0.41 -20.38
C LYS A 130 17.14 -0.91 -19.79
N LYS A 131 15.96 -1.40 -20.21
CA LYS A 131 15.24 -2.55 -19.62
C LYS A 131 15.20 -2.50 -18.08
N LEU A 132 14.96 -1.31 -17.54
CA LEU A 132 15.07 -1.02 -16.11
C LEU A 132 13.76 -0.46 -15.56
N VAL A 133 13.32 -1.02 -14.43
CA VAL A 133 12.25 -0.47 -13.59
C VAL A 133 12.87 0.47 -12.57
N TYR A 134 12.24 1.62 -12.32
CA TYR A 134 12.74 2.59 -11.35
C TYR A 134 11.60 3.31 -10.61
N PRO A 135 11.76 3.70 -9.34
CA PRO A 135 10.81 4.53 -8.61
C PRO A 135 10.63 5.89 -9.28
N LEU A 136 9.41 6.42 -9.33
CA LEU A 136 9.18 7.76 -9.87
C LEU A 136 9.52 8.83 -8.83
N GLN A 137 10.39 9.77 -9.20
CA GLN A 137 10.93 10.81 -8.30
C GLN A 137 9.85 11.62 -7.56
N LYS A 138 8.70 11.88 -8.19
CA LYS A 138 7.59 12.61 -7.56
C LYS A 138 7.00 11.93 -6.32
N PHE A 139 7.25 10.64 -6.13
CA PHE A 139 6.80 9.86 -4.97
C PHE A 139 7.92 9.59 -3.95
N LYS A 140 9.10 10.20 -4.13
CA LYS A 140 10.27 9.96 -3.26
C LYS A 140 9.97 10.23 -1.78
N LYS A 141 9.13 11.22 -1.47
CA LYS A 141 8.72 11.53 -0.09
C LYS A 141 7.96 10.41 0.63
N TYR A 142 7.41 9.44 -0.10
CA TYR A 142 6.69 8.30 0.47
C TYR A 142 7.51 7.00 0.46
N GLU A 143 8.60 6.98 -0.31
CA GLU A 143 9.45 5.81 -0.54
C GLU A 143 10.14 5.36 0.76
N ASN A 144 9.86 4.13 1.20
CA ASN A 144 10.33 3.53 2.45
C ASN A 144 10.09 4.41 3.70
N ASN A 145 9.13 5.34 3.63
CA ASN A 145 8.91 6.34 4.66
C ASN A 145 7.91 5.87 5.73
N PHE A 146 8.31 4.86 6.50
CA PHE A 146 7.52 4.35 7.63
C PHE A 146 7.39 5.35 8.79
N LYS A 147 8.23 6.39 8.82
CA LYS A 147 8.18 7.47 9.81
C LYS A 147 6.82 8.20 9.82
N LEU A 148 6.13 8.24 8.67
CA LEU A 148 4.77 8.76 8.59
C LEU A 148 3.78 8.05 9.53
N LEU A 149 3.98 6.75 9.77
CA LEU A 149 3.17 5.97 10.69
C LEU A 149 3.54 6.28 12.15
N GLU A 150 4.80 6.57 12.44
CA GLU A 150 5.28 6.95 13.78
C GLU A 150 4.80 8.36 14.17
N GLU A 151 4.87 9.30 13.22
CA GLU A 151 4.54 10.72 13.41
C GLU A 151 3.05 10.98 13.55
N PHE A 152 2.16 10.09 13.08
CA PHE A 152 0.72 10.24 13.24
C PHE A 152 0.30 10.28 14.72
N ARG A 153 -0.47 11.28 15.17
CA ARG A 153 -0.80 11.44 16.60
C ARG A 153 -2.27 11.22 16.97
N GLY A 154 -3.13 10.88 16.01
CA GLY A 154 -4.58 10.82 16.21
C GLY A 154 -5.25 12.15 15.91
#